data_AF-A0A1G3PU18-F1
#
_entry.id   AF-A0A1G3PU18-F1
#
_cell.length_a   1.000
_cell.length_b   1.000
_cell.length_c   1.000
_cell.angle_alpha   90.00
_cell.angle_beta   90.00
_cell.angle_gamma   90.00
#
_symmetry.space_group_name_H-M   'P 1'
#
loop_
_entity.id
_entity.type
_entity.pdbx_description
1 polymer ?
#
loop_
_entity_poly.entity_id
_entity_poly.type
_entity_poly.pdbx_seq_one_letter_code
_entity_poly.pdbx_strand_id
1 'polypeptide(L)'
;MIICPKCDAENPKGQKFCSECKAYLGQTPFGTVLLAWAMILGAYTYLVSTLVLFFSLIIEPFGLELALKLAGSIYAVLAGGYLLKLKGWAWVLSLTGFVGLAGFGGFNTVVYIINDFQTEWVEMVPSFTYLAIGIFCMIVLSVNSAYYFMDPNKPEKKKAVRAAG
;
A
#
# COMPACT_ATOMS: atom_id res chain seq x y z
N MET A 1 -21.64 -21.38 -26.85
CA MET A 1 -21.82 -20.21 -27.72
C MET A 1 -21.68 -18.91 -26.94
N ILE A 2 -21.01 -17.93 -27.55
CA ILE A 2 -20.93 -16.51 -27.17
C ILE A 2 -21.31 -15.73 -28.43
N ILE A 3 -22.23 -14.78 -28.32
CA ILE A 3 -22.67 -13.94 -29.44
C ILE A 3 -21.75 -12.73 -29.53
N CYS A 4 -21.27 -12.41 -30.73
CA CYS A 4 -20.42 -11.25 -30.93
C CYS A 4 -21.24 -9.95 -30.80
N PRO A 5 -20.90 -9.01 -29.90
CA PRO A 5 -21.66 -7.77 -29.73
C PRO A 5 -21.50 -6.77 -30.89
N LYS A 6 -20.65 -7.08 -31.89
CA LYS A 6 -20.34 -6.20 -33.01
C LYS A 6 -21.03 -6.60 -34.32
N CYS A 7 -21.26 -7.90 -34.52
CA CYS A 7 -21.81 -8.43 -35.77
C CYS A 7 -22.82 -9.56 -35.54
N ASP A 8 -23.20 -9.82 -34.28
CA ASP A 8 -24.17 -10.83 -33.85
C ASP A 8 -23.86 -12.28 -34.24
N ALA A 9 -22.65 -12.57 -34.73
CA ALA A 9 -22.22 -13.92 -35.08
C ALA A 9 -22.06 -14.81 -33.84
N GLU A 10 -22.52 -16.06 -33.94
CA GLU A 10 -22.33 -17.07 -32.91
C GLU A 10 -20.91 -17.66 -32.96
N ASN A 11 -20.20 -17.58 -31.83
CA ASN A 11 -18.84 -18.11 -31.71
C ASN A 11 -18.76 -19.19 -30.60
N PRO A 12 -17.91 -20.22 -30.74
CA PRO A 12 -17.66 -21.21 -29.70
C PRO A 12 -17.11 -20.58 -28.41
N LYS A 13 -17.42 -21.20 -27.25
CA LYS A 13 -16.89 -20.76 -25.93
C LYS A 13 -15.38 -20.96 -25.91
N GLY A 14 -14.62 -19.94 -25.52
CA GLY A 14 -13.15 -19.98 -25.43
C GLY A 14 -12.41 -19.33 -26.60
N GLN A 15 -13.11 -18.91 -27.65
CA GLN A 15 -12.50 -18.17 -28.75
C GLN A 15 -12.24 -16.71 -28.33
N LYS A 16 -11.00 -16.23 -28.50
CA LYS A 16 -10.60 -14.86 -28.10
C LYS A 16 -11.07 -13.79 -29.07
N PHE A 17 -11.29 -14.13 -30.34
CA PHE A 17 -11.68 -13.23 -31.41
C PHE A 17 -12.84 -13.82 -32.20
N CYS A 18 -13.72 -12.97 -32.71
CA CYS A 18 -14.81 -13.35 -33.59
C CYS A 18 -14.27 -13.88 -34.92
N SER A 19 -14.82 -15.01 -35.40
CA SER A 19 -14.46 -15.61 -36.69
C SER A 19 -14.78 -14.72 -37.89
N GLU A 20 -15.81 -13.87 -37.79
CA GLU A 20 -16.26 -13.03 -38.92
C GLU A 20 -15.62 -11.63 -38.89
N CYS A 21 -15.88 -10.85 -37.84
CA CYS A 21 -15.45 -9.45 -37.79
C CYS A 21 -14.08 -9.22 -37.12
N LYS A 22 -13.44 -10.30 -36.62
CA LYS A 22 -12.16 -10.26 -35.89
C LYS A 22 -12.17 -9.41 -34.61
N ALA A 23 -13.35 -9.04 -34.10
CA ALA A 23 -13.46 -8.31 -32.83
C ALA A 23 -13.03 -9.19 -31.65
N TYR A 24 -12.39 -8.59 -30.66
CA TYR A 24 -12.02 -9.29 -29.43
C TYR A 24 -13.29 -9.65 -28.63
N LEU A 25 -13.44 -10.93 -28.31
CA LEU A 25 -14.54 -11.50 -27.52
C LEU A 25 -14.12 -11.76 -26.06
N GLY A 26 -12.84 -11.61 -25.74
CA GLY A 26 -12.36 -11.80 -24.39
C GLY A 26 -12.95 -10.73 -23.47
N GLN A 27 -13.74 -11.14 -22.50
CA GLN A 27 -14.02 -10.27 -21.36
C GLN A 27 -12.71 -10.06 -20.62
N THR A 28 -12.25 -8.82 -20.57
CA THR A 28 -11.21 -8.44 -19.62
C THR A 28 -11.79 -8.65 -18.22
N PRO A 29 -11.22 -9.55 -17.40
CA PRO A 29 -11.76 -9.78 -16.07
C PRO A 29 -11.68 -8.47 -15.29
N PHE A 30 -12.78 -8.03 -14.68
CA PHE A 30 -12.87 -6.77 -13.93
C PHE A 30 -11.72 -6.60 -12.91
N GLY A 31 -11.24 -7.71 -12.33
CA GLY A 31 -10.06 -7.71 -11.45
C GLY A 31 -8.77 -7.19 -12.10
N THR A 32 -8.54 -7.45 -13.39
CA THR A 32 -7.37 -6.90 -14.12
C THR A 32 -7.47 -5.40 -14.33
N VAL A 33 -8.68 -4.90 -14.57
CA VAL A 33 -8.95 -3.45 -14.70
C VAL A 33 -8.70 -2.76 -13.36
N LEU A 34 -9.22 -3.31 -12.26
CA LEU A 34 -8.97 -2.79 -10.91
C LEU A 34 -7.47 -2.80 -10.54
N LEU A 35 -6.76 -3.88 -10.85
CA LEU A 35 -5.31 -3.96 -10.60
C LEU A 35 -4.55 -2.90 -11.40
N ALA A 36 -4.90 -2.70 -12.67
CA ALA A 36 -4.28 -1.66 -13.51
C ALA A 36 -4.52 -0.26 -12.92
N TRP A 37 -5.75 0.05 -12.50
CA TRP A 37 -6.06 1.33 -11.84
C TRP A 37 -5.31 1.51 -10.52
N ALA A 38 -5.18 0.47 -9.70
CA ALA A 38 -4.41 0.52 -8.46
C ALA A 38 -2.93 0.82 -8.72
N MET A 39 -2.34 0.22 -9.76
CA MET A 39 -0.96 0.49 -10.17
C MET A 39 -0.78 1.94 -10.65
N ILE A 40 -1.71 2.46 -11.45
CA ILE A 40 -1.69 3.84 -11.93
C ILE A 40 -1.78 4.83 -10.76
N LEU A 41 -2.70 4.60 -9.82
CA LEU A 41 -2.85 5.44 -8.62
C LEU A 41 -1.58 5.41 -7.76
N GLY A 42 -0.97 4.23 -7.56
CA GLY A 42 0.29 4.11 -6.82
C GLY A 42 1.46 4.84 -7.49
N ALA A 43 1.55 4.79 -8.82
CA ALA A 43 2.56 5.55 -9.56
C ALA A 43 2.34 7.07 -9.46
N TYR A 44 1.08 7.51 -9.51
CA TYR A 44 0.72 8.92 -9.36
C TYR A 44 1.04 9.45 -7.95
N THR A 45 0.66 8.72 -6.90
CA THR A 45 0.96 9.12 -5.52
C THR A 45 2.45 9.17 -5.25
N TYR A 46 3.23 8.24 -5.81
CA TYR A 46 4.69 8.28 -5.75
C TYR A 46 5.26 9.54 -6.42
N LEU A 47 4.83 9.82 -7.66
CA LEU A 47 5.31 10.99 -8.41
C LEU A 47 4.98 12.30 -7.70
N VAL A 48 3.76 12.45 -7.18
CA VAL A 48 3.37 13.63 -6.39
C VAL A 48 4.21 13.76 -5.14
N SER A 49 4.46 12.65 -4.41
CA SER A 49 5.28 12.67 -3.21
C SER A 49 6.73 13.08 -3.50
N THR A 50 7.32 12.58 -4.59
CA THR A 50 8.66 12.98 -5.03
C THR A 50 8.72 14.45 -5.43
N LEU A 51 7.70 14.96 -6.14
CA LEU A 51 7.64 16.38 -6.48
C LEU A 51 7.52 17.26 -5.24
N VAL A 52 6.66 16.90 -4.28
CA VAL A 52 6.54 17.62 -3.01
C VAL A 52 7.87 17.68 -2.28
N LEU A 53 8.57 16.54 -2.14
CA LEU A 53 9.89 16.51 -1.54
C LEU A 53 10.88 17.40 -2.30
N PHE A 54 10.90 17.33 -3.63
CA PHE A 54 11.77 18.17 -4.45
C PHE A 54 11.51 19.66 -4.26
N PHE A 55 10.24 20.09 -4.23
CA PHE A 55 9.88 21.48 -3.95
C PHE A 55 10.23 21.90 -2.53
N SER A 56 10.03 21.03 -1.54
CA SER A 56 10.48 21.28 -0.16
C SER A 56 12.00 21.47 -0.06
N LEU A 57 12.80 20.77 -0.88
CA LEU A 57 14.25 20.94 -0.92
C LEU A 57 14.69 22.25 -1.58
N ILE A 58 13.89 22.79 -2.51
CA ILE A 58 14.20 24.06 -3.18
C ILE A 58 13.85 25.26 -2.30
N ILE A 59 12.79 25.16 -1.50
CA ILE A 59 12.21 26.31 -0.78
C ILE A 59 13.01 26.67 0.50
N GLU A 60 13.82 25.78 1.05
CA GLU A 60 14.64 26.07 2.24
C GLU A 60 16.12 25.63 2.06
N PRO A 61 17.09 26.55 2.01
CA PRO A 61 18.51 26.18 1.93
C PRO A 61 19.07 25.55 3.22
N PHE A 62 18.27 25.44 4.28
CA PHE A 62 18.70 24.97 5.61
C PHE A 62 18.34 23.51 5.93
N GLY A 63 17.67 22.77 5.04
CA GLY A 63 17.10 21.45 5.33
C GLY A 63 17.91 20.22 4.88
N LEU A 64 19.15 20.37 4.40
CA LEU A 64 19.89 19.27 3.75
C LEU A 64 20.12 18.05 4.66
N GLU A 65 20.22 18.27 5.96
CA GLU A 65 20.36 17.20 6.95
C GLU A 65 19.06 16.40 7.15
N LEU A 66 17.91 17.09 7.15
CA LEU A 66 16.59 16.48 7.27
C LEU A 66 16.21 15.75 5.96
N ALA A 67 16.60 16.32 4.83
CA ALA A 67 16.47 15.74 3.49
C ALA A 67 17.19 14.40 3.36
N LEU A 68 18.44 14.31 3.82
CA LEU A 68 19.22 13.07 3.82
C LEU A 68 18.63 12.02 4.75
N LYS A 69 18.09 12.43 5.91
CA LYS A 69 17.40 11.54 6.85
C LYS A 69 16.09 10.98 6.25
N LEU A 70 15.33 11.80 5.52
CA LEU A 70 14.12 11.38 4.80
C LEU A 70 14.44 10.52 3.56
N ALA A 71 15.47 10.88 2.78
CA ALA A 71 15.91 10.08 1.64
C ALA A 71 16.40 8.69 2.10
N GLY A 72 17.13 8.63 3.22
CA GLY A 72 17.57 7.37 3.83
C GLY A 72 16.42 6.50 4.31
N SER A 73 15.37 7.07 4.90
CA SER A 73 14.20 6.31 5.37
C SER A 73 13.36 5.79 4.21
N ILE A 74 13.17 6.58 3.15
CA ILE A 74 12.48 6.15 1.92
C ILE A 74 13.29 5.06 1.21
N TYR A 75 14.62 5.20 1.12
CA TYR A 75 15.49 4.16 0.55
C TYR A 75 15.44 2.87 1.37
N ALA A 76 15.38 2.94 2.70
CA ALA A 76 15.23 1.76 3.55
C ALA A 76 13.88 1.05 3.36
N VAL A 77 12.79 1.80 3.17
CA VAL A 77 11.45 1.24 2.89
C VAL A 77 11.41 0.62 1.49
N LEU A 78 11.99 1.28 0.48
CA LEU A 78 12.03 0.78 -0.89
C LEU A 78 12.98 -0.43 -1.04
N ALA A 79 14.15 -0.39 -0.41
CA ALA A 79 15.09 -1.52 -0.36
C ALA A 79 14.49 -2.69 0.45
N GLY A 80 13.81 -2.41 1.56
CA GLY A 80 13.05 -3.40 2.32
C GLY A 80 11.93 -4.03 1.49
N GLY A 81 11.19 -3.21 0.74
CA GLY A 81 10.15 -3.64 -0.20
C GLY A 81 10.67 -4.50 -1.35
N TYR A 82 11.85 -4.16 -1.88
CA TYR A 82 12.52 -4.92 -2.95
C TYR A 82 13.07 -6.26 -2.42
N LEU A 83 13.54 -6.28 -1.17
CA LEU A 83 14.04 -7.48 -0.48
C LEU A 83 12.92 -8.41 0.01
N LEU A 84 11.68 -7.93 0.21
CA LEU A 84 10.50 -8.77 0.51
C LEU A 84 10.18 -9.76 -0.63
N LYS A 85 10.76 -9.58 -1.82
CA LYS A 85 10.67 -10.54 -2.94
C LYS A 85 11.61 -11.75 -2.77
N LEU A 86 12.57 -11.70 -1.84
CA LEU A 86 13.51 -12.79 -1.54
C LEU A 86 13.08 -13.49 -0.23
N LYS A 87 12.33 -14.59 -0.39
CA LYS A 87 11.83 -15.45 0.70
C LYS A 87 12.96 -15.89 1.64
N GLY A 88 12.90 -15.49 2.91
CA GLY A 88 13.56 -16.19 4.01
C GLY A 88 14.05 -15.33 5.18
N TRP A 89 14.57 -14.13 4.92
CA TRP A 89 15.31 -13.35 5.94
C TRP A 89 14.66 -12.00 6.32
N ALA A 90 13.52 -11.67 5.71
CA ALA A 90 12.89 -10.36 5.81
C ALA A 90 12.44 -9.95 7.23
N TRP A 91 12.10 -10.91 8.10
CA TRP A 91 11.65 -10.61 9.46
C TRP A 91 12.81 -10.15 10.37
N VAL A 92 14.03 -10.64 10.15
CA VAL A 92 15.22 -10.25 10.94
C VAL A 92 15.62 -8.81 10.62
N LEU A 93 15.62 -8.43 9.34
CA LEU A 93 15.96 -7.06 8.92
C LEU A 93 14.84 -6.05 9.22
N SER A 94 13.56 -6.46 9.20
CA SER A 94 12.46 -5.62 9.68
C SER A 94 12.55 -5.38 11.19
N LEU A 95 12.99 -6.37 11.97
CA LEU A 95 13.25 -6.18 13.41
C LEU A 95 14.45 -5.26 13.64
N THR A 96 15.51 -5.39 12.84
CA THR A 96 16.73 -4.57 13.00
C THR A 96 16.47 -3.12 12.58
N GLY A 97 15.66 -2.91 11.53
CA GLY A 97 15.18 -1.58 11.12
C GLY A 97 14.26 -0.94 12.16
N PHE A 98 13.35 -1.73 12.75
CA PHE A 98 12.45 -1.25 13.80
C PHE A 98 13.18 -0.94 15.11
N VAL A 99 14.14 -1.79 15.52
CA VAL A 99 15.00 -1.57 16.68
C VAL A 99 16.00 -0.43 16.43
N GLY A 100 16.45 -0.21 15.20
CA GLY A 100 17.28 0.96 14.85
C GLY A 100 16.50 2.28 14.91
N LEU A 101 15.25 2.29 14.44
CA LEU A 101 14.35 3.44 14.47
C LEU A 101 13.89 3.76 15.90
N ALA A 102 13.56 2.74 16.69
CA ALA A 102 13.15 2.87 18.08
C ALA A 102 14.34 3.07 19.05
N GLY A 103 15.53 2.53 18.74
CA GLY A 103 16.61 2.35 19.69
C GLY A 103 17.76 3.34 19.63
N PHE A 104 18.01 4.05 18.51
CA PHE A 104 19.20 4.93 18.44
C PHE A 104 18.99 6.30 17.80
N GLY A 105 18.04 6.45 16.85
CA GLY A 105 17.86 7.72 16.14
C GLY A 105 16.67 8.56 16.63
N GLY A 106 15.51 7.95 16.82
CA GLY A 106 14.27 8.67 17.13
C GLY A 106 14.25 9.23 18.54
N PHE A 107 14.62 8.41 19.53
CA PHE A 107 14.48 8.78 20.94
C PHE A 107 15.50 9.85 21.36
N ASN A 108 16.76 9.77 20.92
CA ASN A 108 17.76 10.80 21.24
C ASN A 108 17.48 12.13 20.54
N THR A 109 16.99 12.13 19.30
CA THR A 109 16.63 13.36 18.59
C THR A 109 15.40 14.02 19.23
N VAL A 110 14.42 13.22 19.66
CA VAL A 110 13.25 13.71 20.39
C VAL A 110 13.62 14.19 21.79
N VAL A 111 14.49 13.50 22.53
CA VAL A 111 15.00 13.96 23.84
C VAL A 111 15.86 15.22 23.71
N TYR A 112 16.68 15.36 22.67
CA TYR A 112 17.46 16.59 22.42
C TYR A 112 16.55 17.77 22.05
N ILE A 113 15.57 17.54 21.19
CA ILE A 113 14.60 18.57 20.80
C ILE A 113 13.70 18.96 21.99
N ILE A 114 13.32 18.00 22.85
CA ILE A 114 12.52 18.27 24.06
C ILE A 114 13.32 19.01 25.14
N ASN A 115 14.60 18.67 25.35
CA ASN A 115 15.47 19.38 26.31
C ASN A 115 15.76 20.82 25.90
N ASP A 116 15.76 21.12 24.59
CA ASP A 116 16.09 22.45 24.07
C ASP A 116 14.85 23.36 23.94
N PHE A 117 13.63 22.79 23.91
CA PHE A 117 12.42 23.56 23.59
C PHE A 117 11.40 23.84 24.69
N GLN A 118 11.42 23.26 25.90
CA GLN A 118 10.58 23.79 27.00
C GLN A 118 10.71 23.09 28.36
N THR A 119 10.99 23.87 29.40
CA THR A 119 10.78 23.53 30.82
C THR A 119 9.29 23.55 31.25
N GLU A 120 8.32 23.79 30.36
CA GLU A 120 6.93 24.07 30.79
C GLU A 120 5.80 23.26 30.10
N TRP A 121 6.07 22.35 29.15
CA TRP A 121 5.01 21.67 28.37
C TRP A 121 4.95 20.14 28.49
N VAL A 122 5.62 19.57 29.50
CA VAL A 122 5.89 18.13 29.62
C VAL A 122 4.63 17.27 29.87
N GLU A 123 3.49 17.82 30.25
CA GLU A 123 2.35 16.99 30.71
C GLU A 123 1.30 16.65 29.63
N MET A 124 1.31 17.28 28.45
CA MET A 124 0.19 17.17 27.49
C MET A 124 0.44 16.28 26.26
N VAL A 125 1.69 15.90 25.98
CA VAL A 125 2.11 15.26 24.71
C VAL A 125 1.91 13.72 24.64
N PRO A 126 1.95 12.92 25.73
CA PRO A 126 1.82 11.47 25.59
C PRO A 126 0.45 11.03 25.06
N SER A 127 -0.63 11.71 25.45
CA SER A 127 -2.01 11.27 25.19
C SER A 127 -2.42 11.31 23.71
N PHE A 128 -2.00 12.34 22.96
CA PHE A 128 -2.33 12.48 21.54
C PHE A 128 -1.63 11.44 20.65
N THR A 129 -0.40 11.08 21.00
CA THR A 129 0.39 10.13 20.22
C THR A 129 -0.18 8.71 20.35
N TYR A 130 -0.57 8.30 21.56
CA TYR A 130 -1.22 7.01 21.77
C TYR A 130 -2.62 6.95 21.12
N LEU A 131 -3.36 8.07 21.10
CA LEU A 131 -4.64 8.15 20.41
C LEU A 131 -4.49 7.97 18.90
N ALA A 132 -3.51 8.64 18.27
CA ALA A 132 -3.27 8.55 16.83
C ALA A 132 -2.83 7.14 16.41
N ILE A 133 -1.95 6.50 17.18
CA ILE A 133 -1.53 5.11 16.96
C ILE A 133 -2.71 4.15 17.14
N GLY A 134 -3.55 4.37 18.14
CA GLY A 134 -4.77 3.58 18.38
C GLY A 134 -5.76 3.67 17.21
N ILE A 135 -6.02 4.88 16.71
CA ILE A 135 -6.91 5.11 15.55
C ILE A 135 -6.34 4.41 14.30
N PHE A 136 -5.04 4.54 14.04
CA PHE A 136 -4.41 3.90 12.89
C PHE A 136 -4.51 2.36 12.96
N CYS A 137 -4.24 1.76 14.13
CA CYS A 137 -4.38 0.32 14.34
C CYS A 137 -5.82 -0.15 14.12
N MET A 138 -6.81 0.60 14.61
CA MET A 138 -8.23 0.27 14.43
C MET A 138 -8.65 0.33 12.95
N ILE A 139 -8.19 1.32 12.19
CA ILE A 139 -8.48 1.43 10.75
C ILE A 139 -7.88 0.24 9.99
N VAL A 140 -6.62 -0.11 10.27
CA VAL A 140 -5.93 -1.23 9.59
C VAL A 140 -6.62 -2.56 9.90
N LEU A 141 -7.02 -2.81 11.15
CA LEU A 141 -7.75 -4.02 11.54
C LEU A 141 -9.15 -4.08 10.90
N SER A 142 -9.82 -2.93 10.76
CA SER A 142 -11.13 -2.84 10.12
C SER A 142 -11.07 -3.14 8.63
N VAL A 143 -10.05 -2.65 7.93
CA VAL A 143 -9.86 -2.89 6.49
C VAL A 143 -9.48 -4.35 6.22
N ASN A 144 -8.57 -4.92 7.03
CA ASN A 144 -8.17 -6.32 6.87
C ASN A 144 -9.32 -7.30 7.13
N SER A 145 -10.14 -7.04 8.15
CA SER A 145 -11.32 -7.87 8.43
C SER A 145 -12.35 -7.77 7.30
N ALA A 146 -12.63 -6.57 6.78
CA ALA A 146 -13.52 -6.40 5.63
C ALA A 146 -13.04 -7.17 4.39
N TYR A 147 -11.74 -7.14 4.09
CA TYR A 147 -11.13 -7.91 3.00
C TYR A 147 -11.32 -9.42 3.20
N TYR A 148 -11.16 -9.91 4.43
CA TYR A 148 -11.33 -11.32 4.76
C TYR A 148 -12.77 -11.82 4.63
N PHE A 149 -13.76 -10.94 4.82
CA PHE A 149 -15.18 -11.26 4.67
C PHE A 149 -15.69 -11.17 3.23
N MET A 150 -15.08 -10.35 2.38
CA MET A 150 -15.51 -10.17 0.99
C MET A 150 -14.95 -11.23 0.02
N ASP A 151 -14.05 -12.12 0.43
CA ASP A 151 -13.50 -13.16 -0.45
C ASP A 151 -14.62 -14.13 -0.92
N PRO A 152 -14.99 -14.09 -2.22
CA PRO A 152 -16.04 -14.96 -2.77
C PRO A 152 -15.57 -16.42 -2.93
N ASN A 153 -14.28 -16.72 -2.76
CA ASN A 153 -13.73 -18.07 -2.93
C ASN A 153 -13.73 -18.92 -1.65
N LYS A 154 -14.24 -18.40 -0.53
CA LYS A 154 -14.25 -19.13 0.75
C LYS A 154 -15.01 -20.47 0.62
N PRO A 155 -14.41 -21.61 1.00
CA PRO A 155 -14.96 -22.94 0.77
C PRO A 155 -16.30 -23.21 1.48
N GLU A 156 -16.64 -22.44 2.51
CA GLU A 156 -17.91 -22.56 3.24
C GLU A 156 -19.12 -22.11 2.40
N LYS A 157 -19.00 -21.05 1.60
CA LYS A 157 -20.08 -20.60 0.70
C LYS A 157 -20.37 -21.60 -0.42
N LYS A 158 -19.36 -22.37 -0.86
CA LYS A 158 -19.53 -23.43 -1.88
C LYS A 158 -20.33 -24.63 -1.37
N LYS A 159 -20.39 -24.87 -0.05
CA LYS A 159 -21.23 -25.92 0.54
C LYS A 159 -22.69 -25.50 0.66
N ALA A 160 -22.96 -24.24 1.00
CA ALA A 160 -24.33 -23.72 1.08
C ALA A 160 -25.06 -23.70 -0.28
N VAL A 161 -24.36 -23.35 -1.37
CA VAL A 161 -24.95 -23.35 -2.73
C VAL A 161 -25.21 -24.76 -3.26
N ARG A 162 -24.44 -25.77 -2.84
CA ARG A 162 -24.67 -27.18 -3.20
C ARG A 162 -25.75 -27.88 -2.37
N ALA A 163 -26.17 -27.29 -1.26
CA ALA A 163 -27.24 -27.84 -0.42
C ALA A 163 -28.62 -27.26 -0.75
N ALA A 164 -28.67 -26.22 -1.58
CA ALA A 164 -29.89 -25.48 -1.94
C ALA A 164 -30.38 -25.73 -3.39
N GLY A 165 -29.78 -26.69 -4.11
CA GLY A 165 -30.18 -27.14 -5.44
C GLY A 165 -29.92 -28.61 -5.61
#